data_AF-A0A968ZN98-F1
#
_entry.id   AF-A0A968ZN98-F1
#
_cell.length_a   1.000
_cell.length_b   1.000
_cell.length_c   1.000
_cell.angle_alpha   90.00
_cell.angle_beta   90.00
_cell.angle_gamma   90.00
#
_symmetry.space_group_name_H-M   'P 1'
#
loop_
_entity.id
_entity.type
_entity.pdbx_description
1 polymer ?
#
loop_
_entity_poly.entity_id
_entity_poly.type
_entity_poly.pdbx_seq_one_letter_code
_entity_poly.pdbx_strand_id
1 'polypeptide(L)'
;MADAIAYKCDLGSHQYLYLSNDGPMTAVTILSSSPGQQQQSSQGFSTGEWIVAPTVYRLDQGFLVVIAATQATYYVQVQGQQGQLLSGPLPDGMTAQLRRSQPLPLTETEAIADPQMKLEMKPMAPIASMQPMAPMPSMTMSARPMTMSMGNMAMSMGTNTTAASSDDSLTASSAAAHESAHHSAHESAHESAHESANKTTHKVKRFCAQCGSAIQPGHRFCPYCGDRLS
;
A
#
# COMPACT_ATOMS: atom_id res chain seq x y z
N MET A 1 24.69 6.54 11.89
CA MET A 1 23.37 6.10 11.41
C MET A 1 22.35 6.85 12.23
N ALA A 2 21.21 7.26 11.67
CA ALA A 2 20.11 7.75 12.51
C ALA A 2 19.52 6.54 13.26
N ASP A 3 19.16 6.71 14.52
CA ASP A 3 18.48 5.66 15.28
C ASP A 3 17.05 5.51 14.73
N ALA A 4 16.75 4.33 14.18
CA ALA A 4 15.46 4.05 13.57
C ALA A 4 14.39 3.91 14.66
N ILE A 5 13.59 4.96 14.85
CA ILE A 5 12.53 5.01 15.84
C ILE A 5 11.50 3.90 15.58
N ALA A 6 11.15 3.13 16.61
CA ALA A 6 10.22 2.01 16.47
C ALA A 6 9.28 1.83 17.66
N TYR A 7 8.08 1.33 17.36
CA TYR A 7 6.99 1.13 18.31
C TYR A 7 6.32 -0.23 18.07
N LYS A 8 5.92 -0.88 19.16
CA LYS A 8 5.12 -2.10 19.20
C LYS A 8 3.72 -1.81 19.73
N CYS A 9 2.70 -2.30 19.03
CA CYS A 9 1.32 -2.37 19.48
C CYS A 9 0.92 -3.85 19.65
N ASP A 10 0.16 -4.16 20.70
CA ASP A 10 -0.55 -5.43 20.82
C ASP A 10 -1.85 -5.36 20.02
N LEU A 11 -2.12 -6.34 19.16
CA LEU A 11 -3.33 -6.41 18.33
C LEU A 11 -4.40 -7.35 18.92
N GLY A 12 -4.08 -8.07 20.01
CA GLY A 12 -4.82 -9.20 20.55
C GLY A 12 -4.44 -10.53 19.87
N SER A 13 -4.98 -11.65 20.38
CA SER A 13 -4.87 -12.98 19.76
C SER A 13 -3.43 -13.43 19.42
N HIS A 14 -2.46 -13.08 20.29
CA HIS A 14 -1.03 -13.33 20.09
C HIS A 14 -0.45 -12.72 18.79
N GLN A 15 -1.04 -11.62 18.31
CA GLN A 15 -0.54 -10.82 17.20
C GLN A 15 -0.03 -9.46 17.70
N TYR A 16 1.13 -9.05 17.18
CA TYR A 16 1.75 -7.75 17.45
C TYR A 16 1.99 -7.01 16.14
N LEU A 17 1.91 -5.69 16.20
CA LEU A 17 2.27 -4.78 15.12
C LEU A 17 3.52 -4.01 15.53
N TYR A 18 4.58 -4.12 14.74
CA TYR A 18 5.77 -3.30 14.85
C TYR A 18 5.75 -2.24 13.75
N LEU A 19 6.06 -1.01 14.11
CA LEU A 19 6.16 0.15 13.23
C LEU A 19 7.55 0.73 13.44
N SER A 20 8.36 0.86 12.38
CA SER A 20 9.66 1.52 12.46
C SER A 20 9.88 2.49 11.31
N ASN A 21 10.67 3.53 11.51
CA ASN A 21 11.05 4.48 10.45
C ASN A 21 12.56 4.72 10.45
N ASP A 22 13.21 4.54 9.30
CA ASP A 22 14.64 4.82 9.10
C ASP A 22 14.91 6.27 8.65
N GLY A 23 13.86 7.04 8.39
CA GLY A 23 13.87 8.38 7.81
C GLY A 23 12.95 8.44 6.58
N PRO A 24 13.35 7.88 5.44
CA PRO A 24 12.50 7.82 4.24
C PRO A 24 11.36 6.80 4.32
N MET A 25 11.57 5.65 4.96
CA MET A 25 10.67 4.49 4.87
C MET A 25 10.10 4.08 6.23
N THR A 26 8.77 4.02 6.29
CA THR A 26 8.10 3.27 7.37
C THR A 26 8.11 1.78 7.00
N ALA A 27 8.69 0.93 7.84
CA ALA A 27 8.41 -0.50 7.82
C ALA A 27 7.27 -0.83 8.79
N VAL A 28 6.29 -1.59 8.30
CA VAL A 28 5.17 -2.14 9.07
C VAL A 28 5.32 -3.65 9.10
N THR A 29 5.61 -4.20 10.27
CA THR A 29 5.90 -5.62 10.45
C THR A 29 4.89 -6.23 11.41
N ILE A 30 4.12 -7.19 10.91
CA ILE A 30 3.09 -7.93 11.63
C ILE A 30 3.70 -9.24 12.10
N LEU A 31 3.55 -9.55 13.39
CA LEU A 31 4.08 -10.76 14.01
C LEU A 31 2.94 -11.54 14.66
N SER A 32 2.73 -12.78 14.24
CA SER A 32 1.76 -13.70 14.86
C SER A 32 2.48 -14.89 15.47
N SER A 33 2.27 -15.13 16.77
CA SER A 33 2.86 -16.27 17.48
C SER A 33 1.77 -17.27 17.90
N SER A 34 1.83 -18.47 17.32
CA SER A 34 0.99 -19.63 17.68
C SER A 34 1.84 -20.68 18.42
N PRO A 35 1.24 -21.59 19.20
CA PRO A 35 1.98 -22.70 19.81
C PRO A 35 2.78 -23.50 18.77
N GLY A 36 4.11 -23.43 18.85
CA GLY A 36 5.04 -24.11 17.94
C GLY A 36 5.34 -23.41 16.60
N GLN A 37 4.73 -22.27 16.26
CA GLN A 37 5.06 -21.48 15.05
C GLN A 37 4.95 -19.97 15.27
N GLN A 38 6.00 -19.25 14.88
CA GLN A 38 6.03 -17.79 14.77
C GLN A 38 6.03 -17.42 13.28
N GLN A 39 5.09 -16.57 12.86
CA GLN A 39 4.99 -16.05 11.50
C GLN A 39 5.16 -14.53 11.51
N GLN A 40 5.93 -14.01 10.56
CA GLN A 40 6.22 -12.60 10.40
C GLN A 40 5.95 -12.20 8.96
N SER A 41 5.30 -11.06 8.76
CA SER A 41 5.16 -10.41 7.46
C SER A 41 5.55 -8.94 7.60
N SER A 42 6.21 -8.38 6.60
CA SER A 42 6.76 -7.03 6.64
C SER A 42 6.47 -6.28 5.35
N GLN A 43 6.16 -4.99 5.43
CA GLN A 43 5.92 -4.12 4.28
C GLN A 43 6.58 -2.75 4.49
N GLY A 44 7.36 -2.30 3.49
CA GLY A 44 7.97 -0.98 3.47
C GLY A 44 7.13 0.05 2.70
N PHE A 45 6.99 1.26 3.25
CA PHE A 45 6.20 2.35 2.69
C PHE A 45 6.99 3.66 2.70
N SER A 46 7.12 4.29 1.52
CA SER A 46 7.71 5.63 1.41
C SER A 46 6.74 6.65 2.03
N THR A 47 7.14 7.20 3.18
CA THR A 47 6.31 8.08 4.02
C THR A 47 7.08 9.32 4.48
N GLY A 48 8.42 9.26 4.49
CA GLY A 48 9.26 10.31 5.04
C GLY A 48 9.27 10.33 6.57
N GLU A 49 10.02 11.28 7.11
CA GLU A 49 10.31 11.36 8.54
C GLU A 49 9.04 11.64 9.34
N TRP A 50 8.81 10.86 10.41
CA TRP A 50 7.69 11.08 11.32
C TRP A 50 7.91 12.34 12.15
N ILE A 51 6.89 13.20 12.26
CA ILE A 51 6.94 14.42 13.10
C ILE A 51 6.41 14.19 14.52
N VAL A 52 5.69 13.09 14.74
CA VAL A 52 5.24 12.58 16.05
C VAL A 52 5.17 11.05 16.00
N ALA A 53 5.07 10.38 17.15
CA ALA A 53 4.78 8.96 17.20
C ALA A 53 3.51 8.60 16.39
N PRO A 54 3.47 7.44 15.71
CA PRO A 54 2.28 7.00 14.99
C PRO A 54 1.12 6.72 15.97
N THR A 55 -0.09 6.49 15.46
CA THR A 55 -1.23 6.09 16.30
C THR A 55 -2.01 4.96 15.64
N VAL A 56 -2.22 3.85 16.35
CA VAL A 56 -2.94 2.67 15.85
C VAL A 56 -4.36 2.68 16.39
N TYR A 57 -5.35 2.43 15.54
CA TYR A 57 -6.77 2.32 15.89
C TYR A 57 -7.33 0.96 15.46
N ARG A 58 -8.23 0.39 16.26
CA ARG A 58 -9.01 -0.79 15.86
C ARG A 58 -10.22 -0.34 15.04
N LEU A 59 -10.46 -0.98 13.90
CA LEU A 59 -11.66 -0.78 13.08
C LEU A 59 -12.52 -2.06 13.11
N ASP A 60 -13.73 -1.98 12.56
CA ASP A 60 -14.60 -3.16 12.37
C ASP A 60 -13.97 -4.20 11.43
N GLN A 61 -13.03 -3.78 10.57
CA GLN A 61 -12.30 -4.60 9.59
C GLN A 61 -10.79 -4.31 9.68
N GLY A 62 -10.14 -4.90 10.67
CA GLY A 62 -8.69 -4.78 10.90
C GLY A 62 -8.30 -3.54 11.71
N PHE A 63 -7.17 -2.94 11.35
CA PHE A 63 -6.56 -1.81 12.06
C PHE A 63 -6.21 -0.68 11.11
N LEU A 64 -6.07 0.53 11.64
CA LEU A 64 -5.59 1.70 10.92
C LEU A 64 -4.43 2.34 11.68
N VAL A 65 -3.27 2.45 11.03
CA VAL A 65 -2.13 3.22 11.52
C VAL A 65 -2.21 4.62 10.91
N VAL A 66 -2.26 5.64 11.76
CA VAL A 66 -2.12 7.05 11.35
C VAL A 66 -0.66 7.44 11.53
N ILE A 67 -0.05 7.94 10.47
CA ILE A 67 1.35 8.35 10.41
C ILE A 67 1.39 9.82 10.02
N ALA A 68 1.78 10.70 10.94
CA ALA A 68 2.05 12.10 10.63
C ALA A 68 3.53 12.26 10.27
N ALA A 69 3.82 12.56 9.01
CA ALA A 69 5.16 12.76 8.49
C ALA A 69 5.37 14.20 7.99
N THR A 70 6.62 14.56 7.65
CA THR A 70 7.00 15.92 7.24
C THR A 70 6.29 16.43 5.99
N GLN A 71 5.88 15.54 5.07
CA GLN A 71 5.19 15.90 3.83
C GLN A 71 3.66 15.86 3.94
N ALA A 72 3.12 14.85 4.63
CA ALA A 72 1.68 14.57 4.70
C ALA A 72 1.34 13.69 5.90
N THR A 73 0.03 13.56 6.18
CA THR A 73 -0.49 12.43 6.98
C THR A 73 -0.77 11.26 6.04
N TYR A 74 -0.20 10.11 6.37
CA TYR A 74 -0.42 8.83 5.70
C TYR A 74 -1.22 7.91 6.60
N TYR A 75 -1.94 6.97 5.98
CA TYR A 75 -2.74 5.97 6.67
C TYR A 75 -2.35 4.58 6.17
N VAL A 76 -1.96 3.67 7.05
CA VAL A 76 -1.76 2.26 6.69
C VAL A 76 -2.92 1.44 7.24
N GLN A 77 -3.79 0.95 6.37
CA GLN A 77 -4.82 -0.02 6.78
C GLN A 77 -4.19 -1.40 6.84
N VAL A 78 -4.29 -2.06 7.99
CA VAL A 78 -3.72 -3.40 8.24
C VAL A 78 -4.87 -4.41 8.36
N GLN A 79 -4.87 -5.41 7.48
CA GLN A 79 -5.80 -6.54 7.51
C GLN A 79 -5.03 -7.86 7.45
N GLY A 80 -5.21 -8.71 8.48
CA GLY A 80 -4.55 -10.02 8.58
C GLY A 80 -3.03 -9.91 8.72
N GLN A 81 -2.32 -10.01 7.58
CA GLN A 81 -0.86 -9.92 7.45
C GLN A 81 -0.42 -8.87 6.41
N GLN A 82 -1.36 -8.07 5.88
CA GLN A 82 -1.09 -7.09 4.83
C GLN A 82 -1.47 -5.68 5.29
N GLY A 83 -0.51 -4.75 5.17
CA GLY A 83 -0.72 -3.32 5.18
C GLY A 83 -0.95 -2.75 3.78
N GLN A 84 -1.86 -1.79 3.65
CA GLN A 84 -2.04 -0.97 2.45
C GLN A 84 -1.89 0.51 2.81
N LEU A 85 -1.04 1.23 2.07
CA LEU A 85 -0.82 2.66 2.25
C LEU A 85 -1.87 3.47 1.49
N LEU A 86 -2.60 4.32 2.21
CA LEU A 86 -3.47 5.36 1.68
C LEU A 86 -2.82 6.73 1.96
N SER A 87 -2.81 7.59 0.94
CA SER A 87 -2.38 8.98 1.04
C SER A 87 -3.53 9.91 0.64
N GLY A 88 -3.63 11.07 1.29
CA GLY A 88 -4.78 11.98 1.14
C GLY A 88 -5.92 11.71 2.13
N PRO A 89 -7.15 12.19 1.87
CA PRO A 89 -8.26 12.10 2.80
C PRO A 89 -8.81 10.67 2.93
N LEU A 90 -9.15 10.26 4.16
CA LEU A 90 -9.83 9.00 4.43
C LEU A 90 -11.29 9.03 3.93
N PRO A 91 -11.81 7.92 3.35
CA PRO A 91 -13.22 7.80 3.00
C PRO A 91 -14.15 8.01 4.20
N ASP A 92 -15.31 8.64 3.99
CA ASP A 92 -16.23 9.06 5.07
C ASP A 92 -16.61 7.94 6.04
N GLY A 93 -16.83 6.71 5.55
CA GLY A 93 -17.12 5.54 6.37
C GLY A 93 -16.00 5.22 7.37
N MET A 94 -14.74 5.28 6.92
CA MET A 94 -13.58 5.06 7.78
C MET A 94 -13.37 6.26 8.74
N THR A 95 -13.59 7.49 8.27
CA THR A 95 -13.58 8.71 9.10
C THR A 95 -14.70 8.72 10.16
N ALA A 96 -15.81 8.02 9.93
CA ALA A 96 -16.89 7.82 10.90
C ALA A 96 -16.58 6.69 11.90
N GLN A 97 -15.89 5.62 11.49
CA GLN A 97 -15.36 4.59 12.39
C GLN A 97 -14.25 5.14 13.30
N LEU A 98 -13.30 5.88 12.74
CA LEU A 98 -12.15 6.46 13.45
C LEU A 98 -12.56 7.41 14.59
N ARG A 99 -13.69 8.12 14.45
CA ARG A 99 -14.27 8.97 15.50
C ARG A 99 -14.96 8.19 16.63
N ARG A 100 -15.13 6.87 16.48
CA ARG A 100 -15.74 5.97 17.48
C ARG A 100 -14.76 4.95 18.05
N SER A 101 -13.63 4.71 17.39
CA SER A 101 -12.59 3.82 17.90
C SER A 101 -11.62 4.54 18.85
N GLN A 102 -11.08 3.78 19.79
CA GLN A 102 -10.04 4.26 20.71
C GLN A 102 -8.65 3.92 20.14
N PRO A 103 -7.65 4.80 20.28
CA PRO A 103 -6.27 4.45 19.95
C PRO A 103 -5.74 3.35 20.89
N LEU A 104 -4.94 2.45 20.34
CA LEU A 104 -4.27 1.38 21.09
C LEU A 104 -2.95 1.88 21.68
N PRO A 105 -2.52 1.33 22.83
CA PRO A 105 -1.24 1.68 23.42
C PRO A 105 -0.06 1.21 22.56
N LEU A 106 0.81 2.15 22.21
CA LEU A 106 2.11 1.89 21.58
C LEU A 106 3.20 1.91 22.66
N THR A 107 4.10 0.94 22.60
CA THR A 107 5.31 0.85 23.44
C THR A 107 6.52 1.07 22.54
N GLU A 108 7.41 2.00 22.89
CA GLU A 108 8.68 2.17 22.18
C GLU A 108 9.53 0.89 22.28
N THR A 109 10.25 0.55 21.21
CA THR A 109 10.99 -0.72 21.06
C THR A 109 12.16 -0.53 20.12
N GLU A 110 13.13 -1.45 20.13
CA GLU A 110 14.05 -1.61 19.01
C GLU A 110 13.30 -2.08 17.76
N ALA A 111 13.74 -1.65 16.58
CA ALA A 111 13.19 -2.12 15.31
C ALA A 111 13.51 -3.60 15.10
N ILE A 112 12.49 -4.45 14.94
CA ILE A 112 12.71 -5.86 14.63
C ILE A 112 13.27 -6.00 13.22
N ALA A 113 14.43 -6.65 13.10
CA ALA A 113 15.09 -6.83 11.81
C ALA A 113 14.21 -7.63 10.84
N ASP A 114 14.05 -7.11 9.62
CA ASP A 114 13.27 -7.78 8.58
C ASP A 114 14.06 -8.98 8.01
N PRO A 115 13.61 -10.24 8.20
CA PRO A 115 14.31 -11.40 7.68
C PRO A 115 14.32 -11.45 6.14
N GLN A 116 13.46 -10.68 5.45
CA GLN A 116 13.36 -10.68 4.00
C GLN A 116 14.43 -9.80 3.32
N MET A 117 15.10 -8.88 4.04
CA MET A 117 16.14 -8.01 3.50
C MET A 117 17.58 -8.40 3.87
N LYS A 118 17.82 -9.65 4.27
CA LYS A 118 19.18 -10.22 4.33
C LYS A 118 19.46 -11.35 3.32
N LEU A 119 18.87 -11.23 2.13
CA LEU A 119 19.51 -11.73 0.90
C LEU A 119 20.72 -10.84 0.58
N GLU A 120 21.79 -11.02 1.36
CA GLU A 120 23.09 -10.39 1.19
C GLU A 120 23.74 -10.94 -0.09
N MET A 121 23.28 -10.44 -1.26
CA MET A 121 23.85 -10.74 -2.57
C MET A 121 25.24 -10.14 -2.66
N LYS A 122 26.21 -10.85 -2.09
CA LYS A 122 27.63 -10.68 -2.38
C LYS A 122 27.77 -10.61 -3.90
N PRO A 123 28.36 -9.54 -4.45
CA PRO A 123 28.57 -9.44 -5.89
C PRO A 123 29.27 -10.72 -6.36
N MET A 124 28.67 -11.41 -7.34
CA MET A 124 29.35 -12.53 -7.97
C MET A 124 30.65 -11.97 -8.56
N ALA A 125 31.78 -12.37 -7.96
CA ALA A 125 33.08 -11.97 -8.46
C ALA A 125 33.15 -12.34 -9.95
N PRO A 126 33.69 -11.47 -10.83
CA PRO A 126 33.78 -11.77 -12.25
C PRO A 126 34.49 -13.11 -12.41
N ILE A 127 33.87 -14.04 -13.15
CA ILE A 127 34.34 -15.42 -13.29
C ILE A 127 35.67 -15.40 -14.04
N ALA A 128 36.76 -15.32 -13.28
CA ALA A 128 38.11 -15.21 -13.80
C ALA A 128 38.46 -16.51 -14.54
N SER A 129 38.69 -16.39 -15.84
CA SER A 129 39.05 -17.49 -16.74
C SER A 129 38.14 -18.72 -16.64
N MET A 130 37.01 -18.70 -17.36
CA MET A 130 36.50 -19.96 -17.92
C MET A 130 37.57 -20.52 -18.87
N GLN A 131 38.29 -21.53 -18.41
CA GLN A 131 39.11 -22.38 -19.27
C GLN A 131 38.17 -23.09 -20.26
N PRO A 132 38.56 -23.28 -21.54
CA PRO A 132 37.68 -23.88 -22.52
C PRO A 132 37.27 -25.28 -22.06
N MET A 133 35.97 -25.49 -21.88
CA MET A 133 35.44 -26.79 -21.47
C MET A 133 35.83 -27.87 -22.49
N ALA A 134 36.27 -29.02 -22.00
CA ALA A 134 36.37 -30.22 -22.82
C ALA A 134 35.03 -30.49 -23.52
N PRO A 135 35.01 -30.98 -24.77
CA PRO A 135 33.78 -31.12 -25.53
C PRO A 135 32.77 -32.00 -24.79
N MET A 136 31.60 -31.43 -24.49
CA MET A 136 30.52 -32.18 -23.85
C MET A 136 30.08 -33.36 -24.75
N PRO A 137 29.75 -34.52 -24.17
CA PRO A 137 29.14 -35.61 -24.92
C PRO A 137 27.82 -35.12 -25.55
N SER A 138 27.50 -35.65 -26.73
CA SER A 138 26.44 -35.12 -27.59
C SER A 138 25.06 -35.13 -26.91
N MET A 139 24.48 -33.94 -26.71
CA MET A 139 23.05 -33.80 -26.41
C MET A 139 22.20 -34.29 -27.60
N THR A 140 21.62 -35.48 -27.47
CA THR A 140 20.73 -36.06 -28.46
C THR A 140 19.30 -35.52 -28.31
N MET A 141 19.06 -34.33 -28.87
CA MET A 141 17.69 -33.79 -29.03
C MET A 141 16.88 -34.67 -29.99
N SER A 142 16.09 -35.60 -29.45
CA SER A 142 15.05 -36.28 -30.23
C SER A 142 13.87 -35.32 -30.42
N ALA A 143 13.61 -34.92 -31.66
CA ALA A 143 12.67 -33.84 -31.96
C ALA A 143 11.19 -34.18 -31.69
N ARG A 144 10.85 -35.46 -31.46
CA ARG A 144 9.46 -35.94 -31.27
C ARG A 144 9.41 -37.17 -30.34
N PRO A 145 8.79 -37.10 -29.15
CA PRO A 145 8.42 -35.89 -28.38
C PRO A 145 9.64 -35.28 -27.68
N MET A 146 9.56 -33.98 -27.33
CA MET A 146 10.64 -33.28 -26.61
C MET A 146 10.75 -33.80 -25.17
N THR A 147 11.71 -34.69 -24.94
CA THR A 147 12.10 -35.20 -23.63
C THR A 147 13.53 -34.76 -23.33
N MET A 148 13.73 -34.07 -22.21
CA MET A 148 15.06 -33.75 -21.71
C MET A 148 15.38 -34.67 -20.54
N SER A 149 16.45 -35.45 -20.69
CA SER A 149 16.96 -36.36 -19.67
C SER A 149 18.34 -35.86 -19.22
N MET A 150 18.50 -35.62 -17.91
CA MET A 150 19.75 -35.16 -17.32
C MET A 150 20.07 -36.01 -16.09
N GLY A 151 20.82 -37.09 -16.32
CA GLY A 151 21.07 -38.11 -15.30
C GLY A 151 19.77 -38.78 -14.86
N ASN A 152 19.50 -38.80 -13.54
CA ASN A 152 18.32 -39.45 -12.97
C ASN A 152 17.04 -38.58 -12.97
N MET A 153 17.07 -37.38 -13.56
CA MET A 153 15.88 -36.53 -13.67
C MET A 153 15.43 -36.42 -15.14
N ALA A 154 14.17 -36.81 -15.37
CA ALA A 154 13.47 -36.67 -16.63
C ALA A 154 12.09 -36.07 -16.37
N MET A 155 11.67 -35.12 -17.21
CA MET A 155 10.31 -34.54 -17.18
C MET A 155 9.63 -34.74 -18.53
N SER A 156 8.44 -35.34 -18.50
CA SER A 156 7.62 -35.61 -19.69
C SER A 156 6.46 -34.61 -19.75
N MET A 157 6.43 -33.78 -20.79
CA MET A 157 5.35 -32.82 -21.01
C MET A 157 4.24 -33.47 -21.86
N GLY A 158 3.01 -33.52 -21.33
CA GLY A 158 1.89 -34.24 -21.92
C GLY A 158 1.37 -33.63 -23.23
N THR A 159 0.88 -34.48 -24.14
CA THR A 159 0.35 -34.08 -25.44
C THR A 159 -1.08 -33.52 -25.33
N ASN A 160 -1.26 -32.24 -25.63
CA ASN A 160 -2.58 -31.64 -25.76
C ASN A 160 -3.08 -31.76 -27.22
N THR A 161 -3.78 -32.86 -27.53
CA THR A 161 -4.25 -33.15 -28.90
C THR A 161 -5.62 -32.51 -29.18
N THR A 162 -5.72 -31.73 -30.25
CA THR A 162 -6.95 -31.08 -30.71
C THR A 162 -7.80 -31.97 -31.62
N ALA A 163 -9.11 -32.00 -31.36
CA ALA A 163 -10.18 -32.47 -32.27
C ALA A 163 -11.53 -31.93 -31.74
N ALA A 164 -12.50 -31.49 -32.56
CA ALA A 164 -12.50 -31.17 -33.99
C ALA A 164 -13.62 -30.15 -34.30
N SER A 165 -13.64 -29.59 -35.52
CA SER A 165 -14.79 -28.88 -36.12
C SER A 165 -15.76 -29.89 -36.79
N SER A 166 -16.92 -29.56 -37.39
CA SER A 166 -17.52 -28.30 -37.88
C SER A 166 -19.07 -28.42 -37.89
N ASP A 167 -19.78 -27.39 -38.42
CA ASP A 167 -21.12 -27.46 -39.07
C ASP A 167 -22.36 -27.80 -38.19
N ASP A 168 -23.61 -27.38 -38.49
CA ASP A 168 -24.16 -26.43 -39.50
C ASP A 168 -25.43 -25.72 -38.92
N SER A 169 -25.86 -24.62 -39.59
CA SER A 169 -27.16 -23.90 -39.63
C SER A 169 -28.36 -24.48 -38.83
N LEU A 170 -29.23 -23.68 -38.17
CA LEU A 170 -30.29 -22.76 -38.66
C LEU A 170 -30.96 -22.07 -37.41
N THR A 171 -31.77 -21.00 -37.40
CA THR A 171 -32.23 -19.97 -38.37
C THR A 171 -32.74 -18.68 -37.69
N ALA A 172 -32.59 -17.54 -38.38
CA ALA A 172 -33.55 -16.41 -38.51
C ALA A 172 -33.97 -15.48 -37.33
N SER A 173 -34.17 -14.20 -37.72
CA SER A 173 -35.02 -13.14 -37.12
C SER A 173 -34.55 -12.40 -35.85
N SER A 174 -34.75 -11.08 -35.70
CA SER A 174 -35.03 -10.00 -36.68
C SER A 174 -35.04 -8.63 -36.00
N ALA A 175 -34.49 -7.59 -36.67
CA ALA A 175 -34.74 -6.15 -36.44
C ALA A 175 -34.34 -5.53 -35.07
N ALA A 176 -33.98 -4.23 -34.95
CA ALA A 176 -33.49 -3.25 -35.92
C ALA A 176 -32.91 -2.02 -35.18
N ALA A 177 -32.13 -1.18 -35.89
CA ALA A 177 -31.90 0.26 -35.63
C ALA A 177 -31.14 0.69 -34.34
N HIS A 178 -30.44 1.85 -34.27
CA HIS A 178 -29.86 2.79 -35.25
C HIS A 178 -29.05 3.88 -34.49
N GLU A 179 -28.09 4.56 -35.15
CA GLU A 179 -27.41 5.82 -34.72
C GLU A 179 -26.53 5.77 -33.44
N SER A 180 -25.26 6.20 -33.37
CA SER A 180 -24.57 7.47 -33.75
C SER A 180 -24.99 8.68 -32.88
N ALA A 181 -24.13 9.63 -32.47
CA ALA A 181 -22.65 9.74 -32.47
C ALA A 181 -22.14 10.91 -31.57
N HIS A 182 -20.81 10.95 -31.36
CA HIS A 182 -19.91 12.04 -30.93
C HIS A 182 -20.41 13.50 -30.78
N HIS A 183 -20.06 14.17 -29.65
CA HIS A 183 -19.35 15.48 -29.52
C HIS A 183 -19.39 16.02 -28.06
N SER A 184 -18.64 17.04 -27.59
CA SER A 184 -17.24 17.53 -27.80
C SER A 184 -17.02 18.85 -27.01
N ALA A 185 -15.76 19.20 -26.67
CA ALA A 185 -15.29 20.50 -26.08
C ALA A 185 -15.77 20.82 -24.63
N HIS A 186 -15.07 21.51 -23.70
CA HIS A 186 -13.95 22.49 -23.63
C HIS A 186 -14.43 23.92 -23.18
N GLU A 187 -13.49 24.83 -22.92
CA GLU A 187 -13.58 26.23 -22.40
C GLU A 187 -13.64 26.33 -20.85
N SER A 188 -12.56 26.64 -20.09
CA SER A 188 -11.67 27.84 -20.02
C SER A 188 -12.24 28.99 -19.15
N ALA A 189 -11.49 29.87 -18.47
CA ALA A 189 -10.09 29.89 -17.96
C ALA A 189 -9.87 31.15 -17.06
N HIS A 190 -8.76 31.23 -16.31
CA HIS A 190 -8.22 32.43 -15.59
C HIS A 190 -9.11 33.01 -14.45
N GLU A 191 -8.61 33.74 -13.43
CA GLU A 191 -7.69 34.90 -13.47
C GLU A 191 -6.71 35.00 -12.26
N SER A 192 -5.75 35.91 -12.42
CA SER A 192 -4.42 36.04 -11.82
C SER A 192 -4.30 36.45 -10.34
N ALA A 193 -3.06 36.27 -9.86
CA ALA A 193 -2.51 36.55 -8.54
C ALA A 193 -2.69 37.97 -7.96
N HIS A 194 -2.43 38.10 -6.65
CA HIS A 194 -1.77 39.31 -6.14
C HIS A 194 -0.83 39.02 -4.96
N GLU A 195 0.34 39.65 -4.97
CA GLU A 195 1.33 39.63 -3.88
C GLU A 195 1.24 40.91 -3.04
N SER A 196 1.37 40.80 -1.71
CA SER A 196 2.09 41.79 -0.88
C SER A 196 2.20 41.44 0.61
N ALA A 197 3.29 41.93 1.18
CA ALA A 197 3.82 41.72 2.52
C ALA A 197 2.92 42.12 3.72
N ASN A 198 3.15 41.40 4.82
CA ASN A 198 3.27 41.90 6.20
C ASN A 198 2.16 42.79 6.80
N LYS A 199 1.36 42.20 7.71
CA LYS A 199 1.13 42.85 9.02
C LYS A 199 0.93 41.85 10.16
N THR A 200 1.88 41.79 11.08
CA THR A 200 1.77 40.99 12.31
C THR A 200 0.65 41.50 13.22
N THR A 201 -0.46 40.76 13.28
CA THR A 201 -1.51 40.91 14.31
C THR A 201 -1.97 39.52 14.73
N HIS A 202 -2.05 39.26 16.04
CA HIS A 202 -2.38 37.94 16.57
C HIS A 202 -3.83 37.54 16.25
N LYS A 203 -4.05 36.78 15.16
CA LYS A 203 -5.31 36.09 14.90
C LYS A 203 -5.53 35.02 15.98
N VAL A 204 -6.26 35.38 17.03
CA VAL A 204 -6.87 34.41 17.95
C VAL A 204 -7.75 33.48 17.13
N LYS A 205 -7.33 32.22 17.02
CA LYS A 205 -8.07 31.18 16.30
C LYS A 205 -9.38 30.93 17.07
N ARG A 206 -10.53 31.28 16.47
CA ARG A 206 -11.84 30.93 17.01
C ARG A 206 -12.17 29.50 16.60
N PHE A 207 -12.86 28.77 17.47
CA PHE A 207 -13.32 27.40 17.23
C PHE A 207 -14.84 27.37 17.39
N CYS A 208 -15.53 26.49 16.66
CA CYS A 208 -16.97 26.31 16.82
C CYS A 208 -17.27 25.59 18.13
N ALA A 209 -18.17 26.14 18.95
CA ALA A 209 -18.54 25.55 20.24
C ALA A 209 -19.35 24.23 20.13
N GLN A 210 -19.93 23.93 18.97
CA GLN A 210 -20.71 22.70 18.74
C GLN A 210 -19.87 21.56 18.16
N CYS A 211 -19.01 21.83 17.16
CA CYS A 211 -18.24 20.80 16.47
C CYS A 211 -16.72 20.85 16.69
N GLY A 212 -16.21 21.82 17.46
CA GLY A 212 -14.79 21.99 17.77
C GLY A 212 -13.91 22.48 16.60
N SER A 213 -14.42 22.53 15.37
CA SER A 213 -13.66 22.91 14.18
C SER A 213 -13.12 24.34 14.25
N ALA A 214 -11.90 24.56 13.75
CA ALA A 214 -11.30 25.89 13.66
C ALA A 214 -12.00 26.74 12.59
N ILE A 215 -12.29 28.01 12.92
CA ILE A 215 -13.03 28.93 12.05
C ILE A 215 -12.18 30.18 11.76
N GLN A 216 -12.18 30.63 10.50
CA GLN A 216 -11.57 31.90 10.14
C GLN A 216 -12.41 33.10 10.66
N PRO A 217 -11.78 34.22 11.07
CA PRO A 217 -12.51 35.43 11.43
C PRO A 217 -13.34 35.95 10.25
N GLY A 218 -14.65 36.14 10.47
CA GLY A 218 -15.59 36.70 9.48
C GLY A 218 -16.78 35.79 9.15
N HIS A 219 -16.69 34.48 9.39
CA HIS A 219 -17.81 33.57 9.17
C HIS A 219 -18.93 33.77 10.20
N ARG A 220 -20.17 33.93 9.73
CA ARG A 220 -21.39 34.00 10.58
C ARG A 220 -21.95 32.62 10.96
N PHE A 221 -21.55 31.58 10.24
CA PHE A 221 -21.98 30.20 10.41
C PHE A 221 -20.77 29.27 10.25
N CYS A 222 -20.78 28.14 10.95
CA CYS A 222 -19.74 27.14 10.87
C CYS A 222 -19.81 26.39 9.54
N PRO A 223 -18.76 26.38 8.68
CA PRO A 223 -18.80 25.65 7.41
C PRO A 223 -18.78 24.13 7.58
N TYR A 224 -18.58 23.61 8.80
CA TYR A 224 -18.48 22.17 9.08
C TYR A 224 -19.76 21.56 9.69
N CYS A 225 -20.64 22.37 10.31
CA CYS A 225 -21.89 21.89 10.92
C CYS A 225 -23.11 22.81 10.70
N GLY A 226 -22.95 23.97 10.06
CA GLY A 226 -24.02 24.94 9.82
C GLY A 226 -24.35 25.86 11.01
N ASP A 227 -23.92 25.54 12.22
CA ASP A 227 -24.25 26.30 13.44
C ASP A 227 -23.86 27.78 13.35
N ARG A 228 -24.73 28.65 13.86
CA ARG A 228 -24.51 30.10 13.91
C ARG A 228 -23.43 30.44 14.93
N LEU A 229 -22.45 31.24 14.52
CA LEU A 229 -21.32 31.62 15.35
C LEU A 229 -21.60 32.97 16.05
N SER A 230 -21.76 32.91 17.37
CA SER A 230 -21.73 34.06 18.29
C SER A 230 -20.29 34.41 18.67
#